data_AF-V2UVJ8-F1
#
_entry.id   AF-V2UVJ8-F1
#
_cell.length_a   1.000
_cell.length_b   1.000
_cell.length_c   1.000
_cell.angle_alpha   90.00
_cell.angle_beta   90.00
_cell.angle_gamma   90.00
#
_symmetry.space_group_name_H-M   'P 1'
#
loop_
_entity.id
_entity.type
_entity.pdbx_description
1 polymer ?
#
loop_
_entity_poly.entity_id
_entity_poly.type
_entity_poly.pdbx_seq_one_letter_code
_entity_poly.pdbx_strand_id
1 'polypeptide(L)'
;MSAPEGLQFPIDPETHRASTSHTGKQIISEALALVDNKLSQQVLKEKNWRKRYPHYFKAMVYQGILYQDNPFKIASQGLHKAHQLFEFYRDNQHHSLKDFMRVPHIQNLHSITIKGKGQRAPEWYIPYHGQELRGQALLNQIKAWEEQGIIEPSHADALREVQAHPEWLDLSDYHMVLFGAGSEAGPLTWLCKWKANIVAIDLPNEKVWSRILNTIEQGNATLIAPSQEPLAHDSSISELSHKLGANLLTQTPEIAGWLAQMPQRLHMAAIAYLDGEKHVRVAMAMDAIMQYVSEQKPDSSLMFMCTPTDIYAVPKHIVENCKQKSRERSTIEKLLAKGVSQLSIRHFLKPHSRELYHSNNGKDYAISDCLVIEQGPNYALAKRIQQWRAIMAREQGQHVCINIAPSTTTHSVTKNPLLRAAFNGAHLFNVEAFQPETTNALMAAMWIHDLRNPKALANPNNQLDHPLELLMNGANHGGMWNAAYLVRSALPFAAIYGLVADKFPLNKK
;
A
#
# COMPACT_ATOMS: atom_id res chain seq x y z
N MET A 1 0.66 -32.21 -11.38
CA MET A 1 0.57 -30.91 -10.69
C MET A 1 0.26 -31.21 -9.23
N SER A 2 0.94 -30.58 -8.28
CA SER A 2 0.57 -30.72 -6.87
C SER A 2 -0.84 -30.22 -6.65
N ALA A 3 -1.59 -30.83 -5.72
CA ALA A 3 -2.91 -30.33 -5.36
C ALA A 3 -2.81 -28.86 -4.90
N PRO A 4 -3.82 -28.03 -5.18
CA PRO A 4 -3.88 -26.67 -4.63
C PRO A 4 -3.88 -26.72 -3.11
N GLU A 5 -3.14 -25.81 -2.47
CA GLU A 5 -3.04 -25.70 -1.02
C GLU A 5 -3.17 -24.23 -0.60
N GLY A 6 -3.84 -24.00 0.53
CA GLY A 6 -4.07 -22.68 1.09
C GLY A 6 -5.05 -21.85 0.28
N LEU A 7 -4.94 -20.53 0.43
CA LEU A 7 -5.83 -19.57 -0.22
C LEU A 7 -5.61 -19.52 -1.73
N GLN A 8 -6.67 -19.70 -2.52
CA GLN A 8 -6.65 -19.75 -3.98
C GLN A 8 -7.78 -18.89 -4.59
N PHE A 9 -7.57 -18.47 -5.84
CA PHE A 9 -8.69 -18.10 -6.69
C PHE A 9 -9.59 -19.32 -6.93
N PRO A 10 -10.89 -19.12 -7.22
CA PRO A 10 -11.79 -20.22 -7.52
C PRO A 10 -11.26 -21.03 -8.71
N ILE A 11 -11.17 -22.35 -8.51
CA ILE A 11 -10.71 -23.29 -9.53
C ILE A 11 -11.93 -23.83 -10.25
N ASP A 12 -11.96 -23.66 -11.56
CA ASP A 12 -13.04 -24.18 -12.39
C ASP A 12 -13.02 -25.72 -12.39
N PRO A 13 -14.15 -26.39 -12.08
CA PRO A 13 -14.19 -27.85 -11.92
C PRO A 13 -14.04 -28.60 -13.25
N GLU A 14 -14.35 -27.98 -14.38
CA GLU A 14 -14.26 -28.61 -15.71
C GLU A 14 -12.84 -28.48 -16.29
N THR A 15 -12.24 -27.30 -16.14
CA THR A 15 -10.92 -26.99 -16.73
C THR A 15 -9.75 -27.17 -15.76
N HIS A 16 -10.04 -27.33 -14.46
CA HIS A 16 -9.08 -27.39 -13.35
C HIS A 16 -8.10 -26.19 -13.34
N ARG A 17 -8.55 -25.02 -13.78
CA ARG A 17 -7.74 -23.80 -13.86
C ARG A 17 -8.46 -22.62 -13.22
N ALA A 18 -7.69 -21.76 -12.56
CA ALA A 18 -8.21 -20.50 -12.03
C ALA A 18 -8.19 -19.39 -13.10
N SER A 19 -9.25 -18.58 -13.15
CA SER A 19 -9.32 -17.39 -13.99
C SER A 19 -9.34 -16.12 -13.15
N THR A 20 -8.18 -15.49 -13.03
CA THR A 20 -8.00 -14.22 -12.29
C THR A 20 -8.78 -13.07 -12.94
N SER A 21 -8.89 -13.07 -14.27
CA SER A 21 -9.67 -12.06 -14.99
C SER A 21 -11.17 -12.23 -14.78
N HIS A 22 -11.69 -13.46 -14.73
CA HIS A 22 -13.09 -13.71 -14.44
C HIS A 22 -13.43 -13.27 -13.01
N THR A 23 -12.64 -13.74 -12.04
CA THR A 23 -12.81 -13.41 -10.61
C THR A 23 -12.73 -11.89 -10.39
N GLY A 24 -11.72 -11.23 -10.95
CA GLY A 24 -11.58 -9.78 -10.84
C GLY A 24 -12.77 -9.02 -11.42
N LYS A 25 -13.31 -9.46 -12.57
CA LYS A 25 -14.52 -8.84 -13.15
C LYS A 25 -15.75 -9.02 -12.25
N GLN A 26 -15.93 -10.18 -11.62
CA GLN A 26 -17.04 -10.42 -10.70
C GLN A 26 -16.96 -9.51 -9.47
N ILE A 27 -15.76 -9.37 -8.88
CA ILE A 27 -15.54 -8.50 -7.71
C ILE A 27 -15.81 -7.03 -8.05
N ILE A 28 -15.26 -6.53 -9.17
CA ILE A 28 -15.47 -5.13 -9.58
C ILE A 28 -16.93 -4.88 -10.00
N SER A 29 -17.60 -5.87 -10.60
CA SER A 29 -19.02 -5.79 -10.91
C SER A 29 -19.85 -5.65 -9.63
N GLU A 30 -19.62 -6.48 -8.62
CA GLU A 30 -20.36 -6.40 -7.35
C GLU A 30 -20.12 -5.05 -6.65
N ALA A 31 -18.86 -4.59 -6.61
CA ALA A 31 -18.51 -3.29 -6.04
C ALA A 31 -19.26 -2.10 -6.68
N LEU A 32 -19.63 -2.21 -7.96
CA LEU A 32 -20.40 -1.18 -8.68
C LEU A 32 -21.92 -1.40 -8.62
N ALA A 33 -22.41 -2.55 -8.17
CA ALA A 33 -23.81 -2.95 -8.35
C ALA A 33 -24.82 -1.96 -7.74
N LEU A 34 -24.52 -1.41 -6.56
CA LEU A 34 -25.42 -0.50 -5.84
C LEU A 34 -25.30 0.96 -6.26
N VAL A 35 -24.23 1.34 -6.98
CA VAL A 35 -23.94 2.74 -7.34
C VAL A 35 -24.04 2.99 -8.84
N ASP A 36 -23.82 1.97 -9.67
CA ASP A 36 -23.94 2.01 -11.13
C ASP A 36 -24.18 0.59 -11.69
N ASN A 37 -25.43 0.13 -11.62
CA ASN A 37 -25.81 -1.20 -12.10
C ASN A 37 -25.51 -1.39 -13.60
N LYS A 38 -25.64 -0.33 -14.42
CA LYS A 38 -25.35 -0.41 -15.86
C LYS A 38 -23.87 -0.70 -16.08
N LEU A 39 -22.97 0.00 -15.39
CA LEU A 39 -21.55 -0.24 -15.50
C LEU A 39 -21.15 -1.59 -14.89
N SER A 40 -21.77 -1.99 -13.77
CA SER A 40 -21.60 -3.33 -13.19
C SER A 40 -21.81 -4.45 -14.24
N GLN A 41 -22.91 -4.39 -15.01
CA GLN A 41 -23.18 -5.37 -16.07
C GLN A 41 -22.18 -5.29 -17.24
N GLN A 42 -21.63 -4.11 -17.53
CA GLN A 42 -20.60 -3.94 -18.56
C GLN A 42 -19.28 -4.59 -18.15
N VAL A 43 -18.89 -4.48 -16.87
CA VAL A 43 -17.67 -5.10 -16.34
C VAL A 43 -17.66 -6.59 -16.68
N LEU A 44 -18.74 -7.33 -16.39
CA LEU A 44 -18.83 -8.77 -16.64
C LEU A 44 -18.64 -9.12 -18.12
N LYS A 45 -19.22 -8.31 -19.01
CA LYS A 45 -19.19 -8.48 -20.48
C LYS A 45 -17.89 -7.98 -21.13
N GLU A 46 -16.99 -7.34 -20.38
CA GLU A 46 -15.72 -6.85 -20.91
C GLU A 46 -14.86 -8.01 -21.44
N LYS A 47 -14.55 -7.95 -22.73
CA LYS A 47 -13.74 -8.94 -23.43
C LYS A 47 -12.25 -8.60 -23.37
N ASN A 48 -11.90 -7.32 -23.28
CA ASN A 48 -10.52 -6.84 -23.30
C ASN A 48 -10.06 -6.34 -21.92
N TRP A 49 -10.28 -7.18 -20.90
CA TRP A 49 -10.08 -6.83 -19.49
C TRP A 49 -8.70 -6.23 -19.22
N ARG A 50 -7.64 -6.87 -19.73
CA ARG A 50 -6.24 -6.42 -19.51
C ARG A 50 -5.97 -4.98 -19.96
N LYS A 51 -6.71 -4.47 -20.96
CA LYS A 51 -6.55 -3.09 -21.45
C LYS A 51 -7.62 -2.13 -20.88
N ARG A 52 -8.79 -2.65 -20.55
CA ARG A 52 -9.97 -1.84 -20.19
C ARG A 52 -10.21 -1.73 -18.69
N TYR A 53 -9.55 -2.53 -17.85
CA TYR A 53 -9.71 -2.44 -16.39
C TYR A 53 -9.54 -1.01 -15.81
N PRO A 54 -8.63 -0.13 -16.29
CA PRO A 54 -8.48 1.20 -15.70
C PRO A 54 -9.75 2.06 -15.82
N HIS A 55 -10.57 1.82 -16.85
CA HIS A 55 -11.85 2.51 -17.02
C HIS A 55 -12.81 2.21 -15.86
N TYR A 56 -12.91 0.95 -15.44
CA TYR A 56 -13.81 0.52 -14.36
C TYR A 56 -13.29 0.94 -12.99
N PHE A 57 -11.97 0.91 -12.78
CA PHE A 57 -11.35 1.44 -11.56
C PHE A 57 -11.57 2.95 -11.43
N LYS A 58 -11.41 3.70 -12.52
CA LYS A 58 -11.72 5.14 -12.53
C LYS A 58 -13.19 5.41 -12.21
N ALA A 59 -14.08 4.60 -12.76
CA ALA A 59 -15.50 4.75 -12.52
C ALA A 59 -15.90 4.45 -11.07
N MET A 60 -15.27 3.48 -10.40
CA MET A 60 -15.48 3.26 -8.97
C MET A 60 -15.10 4.50 -8.15
N VAL A 61 -13.96 5.12 -8.45
CA VAL A 61 -13.54 6.36 -7.78
C VAL A 61 -14.53 7.50 -8.07
N TYR A 62 -14.96 7.65 -9.32
CA TYR A 62 -15.97 8.63 -9.70
C TYR A 62 -17.27 8.43 -8.92
N GLN A 63 -17.83 7.22 -8.92
CA GLN A 63 -19.04 6.90 -8.18
C GLN A 63 -18.86 7.12 -6.67
N GLY A 64 -17.66 6.82 -6.15
CA GLY A 64 -17.29 7.09 -4.76
C GLY A 64 -17.27 8.58 -4.41
N ILE A 65 -17.01 9.49 -5.35
CA ILE A 65 -16.99 10.94 -5.09
C ILE A 65 -18.42 11.51 -4.95
N LEU A 66 -19.37 11.01 -5.74
CA LEU A 66 -20.67 11.66 -5.90
C LEU A 66 -21.48 11.76 -4.60
N TYR A 67 -21.38 10.73 -3.74
CA TYR A 67 -22.13 10.65 -2.49
C TYR A 67 -21.26 10.08 -1.37
N GLN A 68 -21.36 10.67 -0.18
CA GLN A 68 -20.60 10.25 1.01
C GLN A 68 -20.84 8.77 1.39
N ASP A 69 -21.98 8.17 1.06
CA ASP A 69 -22.27 6.76 1.37
C ASP A 69 -21.70 5.76 0.35
N ASN A 70 -21.36 6.22 -0.85
CA ASN A 70 -20.89 5.36 -1.93
C ASN A 70 -19.56 4.66 -1.66
N PRO A 71 -18.52 5.30 -1.09
CA PRO A 71 -17.27 4.62 -0.77
C PRO A 71 -17.46 3.37 0.10
N PHE A 72 -18.31 3.46 1.13
CA PHE A 72 -18.65 2.32 1.98
C PHE A 72 -19.42 1.24 1.21
N LYS A 73 -20.44 1.59 0.42
CA LYS A 73 -21.19 0.63 -0.40
C LYS A 73 -20.27 -0.12 -1.39
N ILE A 74 -19.40 0.61 -2.09
CA ILE A 74 -18.45 0.02 -3.04
C ILE A 74 -17.49 -0.93 -2.32
N ALA A 75 -16.89 -0.48 -1.21
CA ALA A 75 -15.94 -1.27 -0.43
C ALA A 75 -16.59 -2.53 0.14
N SER A 76 -17.74 -2.39 0.79
CA SER A 76 -18.48 -3.48 1.42
C SER A 76 -18.89 -4.56 0.41
N GLN A 77 -19.47 -4.19 -0.73
CA GLN A 77 -19.88 -5.13 -1.78
C GLN A 77 -18.68 -5.82 -2.45
N GLY A 78 -17.62 -5.06 -2.77
CA GLY A 78 -16.40 -5.62 -3.35
C GLY A 78 -15.71 -6.63 -2.43
N LEU A 79 -15.54 -6.29 -1.15
CA LEU A 79 -14.97 -7.21 -0.15
C LEU A 79 -15.87 -8.42 0.09
N HIS A 80 -17.17 -8.22 0.25
CA HIS A 80 -18.12 -9.31 0.41
C HIS A 80 -18.01 -10.33 -0.74
N LYS A 81 -17.95 -9.84 -1.98
CA LYS A 81 -17.78 -10.71 -3.15
C LYS A 81 -16.44 -11.43 -3.15
N ALA A 82 -15.37 -10.72 -2.80
CA ALA A 82 -14.03 -11.32 -2.75
C ALA A 82 -13.97 -12.45 -1.71
N HIS A 83 -14.52 -12.25 -0.51
CA HIS A 83 -14.63 -13.28 0.52
C HIS A 83 -15.50 -14.47 0.11
N GLN A 84 -16.56 -14.22 -0.67
CA GLN A 84 -17.41 -15.29 -1.19
C GLN A 84 -16.70 -16.15 -2.25
N LEU A 85 -15.91 -15.53 -3.14
CA LEU A 85 -15.32 -16.20 -4.30
C LEU A 85 -14.01 -16.93 -3.99
N PHE A 86 -13.21 -16.42 -3.07
CA PHE A 86 -11.93 -17.05 -2.73
C PHE A 86 -12.16 -18.32 -1.91
N GLU A 87 -11.29 -19.30 -2.14
CA GLU A 87 -11.37 -20.63 -1.55
C GLU A 87 -10.08 -20.93 -0.78
N PHE A 88 -10.21 -21.64 0.34
CA PHE A 88 -9.10 -22.15 1.12
C PHE A 88 -9.01 -23.67 0.96
N TYR A 89 -7.89 -24.15 0.44
CA TYR A 89 -7.65 -25.57 0.20
C TYR A 89 -6.81 -26.19 1.31
N ARG A 90 -7.25 -27.33 1.84
CA ARG A 90 -6.52 -28.11 2.84
C ARG A 90 -6.94 -29.57 2.76
N ASP A 91 -5.96 -30.49 2.85
CA ASP A 91 -6.20 -31.94 2.82
C ASP A 91 -7.08 -32.41 1.65
N ASN A 92 -6.85 -31.81 0.47
CA ASN A 92 -7.63 -32.03 -0.76
C ASN A 92 -9.11 -31.64 -0.69
N GLN A 93 -9.52 -30.92 0.36
CA GLN A 93 -10.82 -30.28 0.49
C GLN A 93 -10.68 -28.77 0.21
N HIS A 94 -11.78 -28.14 -0.19
CA HIS A 94 -11.87 -26.69 -0.34
C HIS A 94 -12.99 -26.14 0.51
N HIS A 95 -12.77 -24.96 1.07
CA HIS A 95 -13.70 -24.24 1.92
C HIS A 95 -13.83 -22.80 1.42
N SER A 96 -14.99 -22.17 1.59
CA SER A 96 -15.09 -20.74 1.33
C SER A 96 -14.15 -19.98 2.25
N LEU A 97 -13.49 -18.92 1.75
CA LEU A 97 -12.64 -18.04 2.59
C LEU A 97 -13.43 -17.47 3.78
N LYS A 98 -14.74 -17.24 3.64
CA LYS A 98 -15.61 -16.80 4.74
C LYS A 98 -15.58 -17.76 5.95
N ASP A 99 -15.38 -19.05 5.70
CA ASP A 99 -15.36 -20.10 6.73
C ASP A 99 -13.93 -20.56 7.05
N PHE A 100 -12.89 -19.76 6.75
CA PHE A 100 -11.50 -20.18 6.91
C PHE A 100 -11.12 -20.61 8.34
N MET A 101 -11.78 -20.08 9.37
CA MET A 101 -11.56 -20.49 10.76
C MET A 101 -12.21 -21.84 11.13
N ARG A 102 -12.97 -22.45 10.21
CA ARG A 102 -13.61 -23.77 10.37
C ARG A 102 -12.94 -24.87 9.57
N VAL A 103 -11.84 -24.56 8.87
CA VAL A 103 -11.09 -25.57 8.12
C VAL A 103 -10.51 -26.62 9.09
N PRO A 104 -10.36 -27.88 8.65
CA PRO A 104 -9.83 -28.91 9.52
C PRO A 104 -8.33 -28.67 9.83
N HIS A 105 -7.86 -29.30 10.91
CA HIS A 105 -6.45 -29.37 11.28
C HIS A 105 -5.75 -28.00 11.42
N ILE A 106 -6.43 -26.99 11.97
CA ILE A 106 -5.80 -25.72 12.36
C ILE A 106 -4.82 -25.99 13.50
N GLN A 107 -3.53 -25.80 13.25
CA GLN A 107 -2.48 -26.01 14.25
C GLN A 107 -2.28 -24.77 15.11
N ASN A 108 -1.83 -24.97 16.36
CA ASN A 108 -1.44 -23.84 17.20
C ASN A 108 -0.03 -23.38 16.79
N LEU A 109 0.14 -22.07 16.63
CA LEU A 109 1.47 -21.47 16.52
C LEU A 109 2.02 -21.18 17.91
N HIS A 110 3.30 -21.49 18.10
CA HIS A 110 4.06 -21.12 19.28
C HIS A 110 4.72 -19.76 19.07
N SER A 111 5.16 -19.12 20.15
CA SER A 111 5.85 -17.83 20.12
C SER A 111 7.24 -17.93 20.72
N ILE A 112 8.23 -17.39 20.02
CA ILE A 112 9.52 -17.04 20.61
C ILE A 112 9.59 -15.54 20.81
N THR A 113 10.22 -15.12 21.91
CA THR A 113 10.48 -13.70 22.20
C THR A 113 11.97 -13.43 22.20
N ILE A 114 12.41 -12.43 21.43
CA ILE A 114 13.82 -12.09 21.26
C ILE A 114 13.97 -10.58 21.49
N LYS A 115 14.84 -10.19 22.42
CA LYS A 115 15.14 -8.78 22.67
C LYS A 115 16.36 -8.34 21.88
N GLY A 116 16.25 -7.19 21.23
CA GLY A 116 17.39 -6.51 20.63
C GLY A 116 18.43 -6.09 21.67
N LYS A 117 19.67 -5.87 21.23
CA LYS A 117 20.82 -5.55 22.11
C LYS A 117 21.16 -4.05 22.13
N GLY A 118 20.55 -3.27 21.26
CA GLY A 118 20.72 -1.83 21.16
C GLY A 118 20.18 -1.10 22.39
N GLN A 119 20.91 -0.05 22.81
CA GLN A 119 20.54 0.81 23.94
C GLN A 119 20.26 2.26 23.53
N ARG A 120 20.30 2.55 22.22
CA ARG A 120 20.09 3.92 21.71
C ARG A 120 18.66 4.36 21.99
N ALA A 121 18.50 5.64 22.35
CA ALA A 121 17.19 6.25 22.45
C ALA A 121 16.52 6.31 21.06
N PRO A 122 15.18 6.20 20.98
CA PRO A 122 14.45 6.40 19.74
C PRO A 122 14.77 7.76 19.13
N GLU A 123 15.08 7.76 17.84
CA GLU A 123 15.34 8.95 17.04
C GLU A 123 14.82 8.72 15.63
N TRP A 124 14.46 9.79 14.94
CA TRP A 124 14.01 9.75 13.56
C TRP A 124 14.80 10.73 12.68
N TYR A 125 15.08 10.28 11.48
CA TYR A 125 15.77 11.03 10.43
C TYR A 125 15.39 10.45 9.07
N ILE A 126 15.61 11.21 8.00
CA ILE A 126 15.29 10.75 6.65
C ILE A 126 16.56 10.57 5.83
N PRO A 127 16.94 9.33 5.48
CA PRO A 127 17.97 9.08 4.46
C PRO A 127 17.50 9.62 3.11
N TYR A 128 18.22 10.58 2.52
CA TYR A 128 17.87 11.15 1.21
C TYR A 128 19.13 11.64 0.49
N HIS A 129 19.33 11.20 -0.76
CA HIS A 129 20.50 11.54 -1.59
C HIS A 129 21.86 11.42 -0.87
N GLY A 130 22.05 10.35 -0.09
CA GLY A 130 23.31 10.08 0.63
C GLY A 130 23.49 10.88 1.93
N GLN A 131 22.49 11.66 2.34
CA GLN A 131 22.47 12.39 3.62
C GLN A 131 21.46 11.78 4.59
N GLU A 132 21.68 11.95 5.89
CA GLU A 132 20.69 11.70 6.93
C GLU A 132 20.08 13.03 7.38
N LEU A 133 18.92 13.38 6.83
CA LEU A 133 18.28 14.66 7.09
C LEU A 133 17.68 14.70 8.50
N ARG A 134 18.09 15.72 9.28
CA ARG A 134 17.68 15.96 10.67
C ARG A 134 17.45 17.46 10.90
N GLY A 135 16.74 17.81 11.97
CA GLY A 135 16.61 19.20 12.41
C GLY A 135 16.14 20.13 11.30
N GLN A 136 16.84 21.26 11.12
CA GLN A 136 16.50 22.24 10.08
C GLN A 136 16.65 21.70 8.65
N ALA A 137 17.61 20.81 8.39
CA ALA A 137 17.79 20.22 7.06
C ALA A 137 16.58 19.39 6.64
N LEU A 138 16.02 18.63 7.59
CA LEU A 138 14.77 17.89 7.39
C LEU A 138 13.60 18.84 7.13
N LEU A 139 13.41 19.88 7.95
CA LEU A 139 12.34 20.86 7.77
C LEU A 139 12.41 21.57 6.40
N ASN A 140 13.61 21.93 5.97
CA ASN A 140 13.83 22.54 4.66
C ASN A 140 13.46 21.57 3.52
N GLN A 141 13.81 20.29 3.66
CA GLN A 141 13.47 19.29 2.65
C GLN A 141 11.97 19.00 2.60
N ILE A 142 11.29 18.91 3.76
CA ILE A 142 9.83 18.76 3.83
C ILE A 142 9.14 19.92 3.11
N LYS A 143 9.57 21.16 3.40
CA LYS A 143 9.08 22.36 2.72
C LYS A 143 9.33 22.29 1.20
N ALA A 144 10.52 21.87 0.77
CA ALA A 144 10.83 21.74 -0.65
C ALA A 144 9.93 20.70 -1.36
N TRP A 145 9.66 19.55 -0.74
CA TRP A 145 8.74 18.56 -1.30
C TRP A 145 7.31 19.09 -1.38
N GLU A 146 6.84 19.82 -0.38
CA GLU A 146 5.51 20.46 -0.37
C GLU A 146 5.38 21.51 -1.48
N GLU A 147 6.32 22.45 -1.59
CA GLU A 147 6.30 23.52 -2.61
C GLU A 147 6.37 22.95 -4.04
N GLN A 148 7.12 21.86 -4.22
CA GLN A 148 7.18 21.16 -5.50
C GLN A 148 5.91 20.36 -5.80
N GLY A 149 5.06 20.13 -4.80
CA GLY A 149 3.86 19.31 -4.88
C GLY A 149 4.19 17.82 -5.02
N ILE A 150 5.29 17.38 -4.39
CA ILE A 150 5.69 15.97 -4.28
C ILE A 150 4.85 15.27 -3.21
N ILE A 151 4.62 15.96 -2.10
CA ILE A 151 3.77 15.55 -0.97
C ILE A 151 2.64 16.57 -0.77
N GLU A 152 1.53 16.12 -0.19
CA GLU A 152 0.44 17.01 0.19
C GLU A 152 0.77 17.80 1.48
N PRO A 153 0.18 18.99 1.70
CA PRO A 153 0.41 19.79 2.91
C PRO A 153 0.18 19.00 4.21
N SER A 154 -0.86 18.17 4.25
CA SER A 154 -1.15 17.30 5.41
C SER A 154 -0.05 16.27 5.68
N HIS A 155 0.65 15.78 4.66
CA HIS A 155 1.81 14.91 4.85
C HIS A 155 2.99 15.72 5.41
N ALA A 156 3.23 16.92 4.88
CA ALA A 156 4.30 17.79 5.37
C ALA A 156 4.10 18.15 6.85
N ASP A 157 2.87 18.50 7.24
CA ASP A 157 2.52 18.81 8.62
C ASP A 157 2.69 17.62 9.55
N ALA A 158 2.23 16.42 9.15
CA ALA A 158 2.43 15.20 9.92
C ALA A 158 3.92 14.92 10.20
N LEU A 159 4.79 15.09 9.19
CA LEU A 159 6.23 14.92 9.36
C LEU A 159 6.84 15.98 10.30
N ARG A 160 6.37 17.23 10.23
CA ARG A 160 6.79 18.30 11.16
C ARG A 160 6.36 17.98 12.59
N GLU A 161 5.16 17.44 12.79
CA GLU A 161 4.66 17.04 14.10
C GLU A 161 5.48 15.89 14.69
N VAL A 162 5.78 14.85 13.91
CA VAL A 162 6.66 13.76 14.37
C VAL A 162 8.03 14.29 14.78
N GLN A 163 8.59 15.23 14.02
CA GLN A 163 9.85 15.88 14.38
C GLN A 163 9.75 16.70 15.67
N ALA A 164 8.62 17.38 15.90
CA ALA A 164 8.36 18.18 17.10
C ALA A 164 8.06 17.32 18.34
N HIS A 165 7.65 16.06 18.15
CA HIS A 165 7.26 15.12 19.19
C HIS A 165 8.13 13.85 19.19
N PRO A 166 9.45 13.95 19.49
CA PRO A 166 10.34 12.78 19.50
C PRO A 166 9.92 11.70 20.52
N GLU A 167 9.16 12.06 21.56
CA GLU A 167 8.58 11.13 22.54
C GLU A 167 7.59 10.14 21.91
N TRP A 168 6.96 10.49 20.77
CA TRP A 168 6.06 9.57 20.06
C TRP A 168 6.77 8.33 19.51
N LEU A 169 8.09 8.42 19.31
CA LEU A 169 8.93 7.35 18.77
C LEU A 169 9.27 6.27 19.80
N ASP A 170 8.96 6.46 21.08
CA ASP A 170 9.00 5.35 22.03
C ASP A 170 7.73 4.52 21.87
N LEU A 171 7.89 3.28 21.38
CA LEU A 171 6.79 2.34 21.10
C LEU A 171 6.80 1.15 22.06
N SER A 172 7.42 1.30 23.23
CA SER A 172 7.49 0.23 24.24
C SER A 172 6.12 -0.25 24.74
N ASP A 173 5.08 0.57 24.59
CA ASP A 173 3.68 0.27 24.88
C ASP A 173 2.91 -0.38 23.70
N TYR A 174 3.45 -0.38 22.48
CA TYR A 174 2.73 -0.82 21.27
C TYR A 174 3.19 -2.21 20.78
N HIS A 175 2.21 -3.02 20.39
CA HIS A 175 2.41 -4.32 19.73
C HIS A 175 2.11 -4.20 18.23
N MET A 176 3.18 -4.09 17.45
CA MET A 176 3.16 -3.79 16.03
C MET A 176 3.23 -5.11 15.23
N VAL A 177 2.11 -5.50 14.63
CA VAL A 177 2.03 -6.73 13.81
C VAL A 177 2.41 -6.41 12.37
N LEU A 178 3.38 -7.12 11.82
CA LEU A 178 3.84 -6.95 10.44
C LEU A 178 3.53 -8.19 9.61
N PHE A 179 2.53 -8.11 8.73
CA PHE A 179 2.32 -9.12 7.70
C PHE A 179 3.28 -8.86 6.54
N GLY A 180 4.31 -9.70 6.40
CA GLY A 180 5.44 -9.47 5.49
C GLY A 180 6.54 -8.63 6.15
N ALA A 181 6.97 -9.02 7.35
CA ALA A 181 7.96 -8.29 8.14
C ALA A 181 9.29 -8.03 7.41
N GLY A 182 9.71 -8.91 6.50
CA GLY A 182 10.89 -8.77 5.66
C GLY A 182 10.70 -7.92 4.40
N SER A 183 9.56 -7.23 4.26
CA SER A 183 9.31 -6.34 3.13
C SER A 183 10.37 -5.22 3.03
N GLU A 184 10.90 -5.00 1.83
CA GLU A 184 11.93 -3.98 1.55
C GLU A 184 11.41 -2.56 1.85
N ALA A 185 10.14 -2.31 1.56
CA ALA A 185 9.45 -1.05 1.84
C ALA A 185 8.83 -1.00 3.27
N GLY A 186 9.05 -2.04 4.08
CA GLY A 186 8.42 -2.20 5.38
C GLY A 186 9.10 -1.39 6.50
N PRO A 187 8.39 -1.09 7.60
CA PRO A 187 8.89 -0.24 8.68
C PRO A 187 9.81 -0.97 9.67
N LEU A 188 10.15 -2.25 9.46
CA LEU A 188 10.89 -3.08 10.43
C LEU A 188 12.18 -2.41 10.93
N THR A 189 12.96 -1.80 10.03
CA THR A 189 14.24 -1.16 10.34
C THR A 189 14.12 0.11 11.19
N TRP A 190 12.92 0.71 11.25
CA TRP A 190 12.62 1.85 12.10
C TRP A 190 11.99 1.42 13.41
N LEU A 191 11.00 0.52 13.35
CA LEU A 191 10.40 -0.06 14.55
C LEU A 191 11.45 -0.72 15.45
N CYS A 192 12.48 -1.34 14.87
CA CYS A 192 13.56 -1.95 15.64
C CYS A 192 14.40 -0.94 16.44
N LYS A 193 14.35 0.36 16.09
CA LYS A 193 15.06 1.45 16.78
C LYS A 193 14.17 2.19 17.79
N TRP A 194 12.88 1.85 17.84
CA TRP A 194 11.83 2.59 18.53
C TRP A 194 11.23 1.80 19.70
N LYS A 195 11.96 0.80 20.22
CA LYS A 195 11.55 -0.06 21.36
C LYS A 195 10.23 -0.81 21.17
N ALA A 196 9.75 -0.94 19.93
CA ALA A 196 8.47 -1.58 19.62
C ALA A 196 8.45 -3.06 20.08
N ASN A 197 7.26 -3.56 20.43
CA ASN A 197 7.00 -5.00 20.50
C ASN A 197 6.54 -5.45 19.11
N ILE A 198 7.42 -6.07 18.33
CA ILE A 198 7.19 -6.38 16.92
C ILE A 198 6.71 -7.83 16.80
N VAL A 199 5.46 -8.02 16.39
CA VAL A 199 4.90 -9.33 16.05
C VAL A 199 5.16 -9.57 14.56
N ALA A 200 6.21 -10.31 14.22
CA ALA A 200 6.66 -10.47 12.84
C ALA A 200 6.06 -11.73 12.21
N ILE A 201 5.38 -11.57 11.07
CA ILE A 201 4.87 -12.69 10.26
C ILE A 201 5.52 -12.61 8.89
N ASP A 202 6.27 -13.63 8.54
CA ASP A 202 6.84 -13.83 7.20
C ASP A 202 6.99 -15.33 6.91
N LEU A 203 7.28 -15.66 5.65
CA LEU A 203 7.44 -17.02 5.17
C LEU A 203 8.50 -17.77 6.01
N PRO A 204 8.32 -19.08 6.26
CA PRO A 204 9.34 -19.92 6.87
C PRO A 204 10.52 -20.10 5.90
N ASN A 205 11.36 -19.08 5.85
CA ASN A 205 12.48 -18.96 4.93
C ASN A 205 13.71 -18.42 5.66
N GLU A 206 14.77 -19.23 5.68
CA GLU A 206 16.01 -18.94 6.41
C GLU A 206 16.63 -17.59 6.06
N LYS A 207 16.66 -17.20 4.78
CA LYS A 207 17.26 -15.93 4.36
C LYS A 207 16.47 -14.73 4.87
N VAL A 208 15.14 -14.83 4.83
CA VAL A 208 14.24 -13.79 5.35
C VAL A 208 14.41 -13.66 6.85
N TRP A 209 14.34 -14.78 7.59
CA TRP A 209 14.43 -14.77 9.04
C TRP A 209 15.81 -14.39 9.56
N SER A 210 16.90 -14.80 8.89
CA SER A 210 18.25 -14.34 9.23
C SER A 210 18.36 -12.81 9.15
N ARG A 211 17.79 -12.19 8.11
CA ARG A 211 17.78 -10.73 7.97
C ARG A 211 16.91 -10.05 9.03
N ILE A 212 15.74 -10.60 9.35
CA ILE A 212 14.87 -10.07 10.41
C ILE A 212 15.60 -10.15 11.76
N LEU A 213 16.14 -11.31 12.12
CA LEU A 213 16.85 -11.53 13.39
C LEU A 213 18.07 -10.60 13.52
N ASN A 214 18.87 -10.45 12.47
CA ASN A 214 20.01 -9.51 12.46
C ASN A 214 19.56 -8.06 12.65
N THR A 215 18.43 -7.66 12.04
CA THR A 215 17.87 -6.30 12.19
C THR A 215 17.40 -6.05 13.63
N ILE A 216 16.77 -7.04 14.24
CA ILE A 216 16.30 -6.97 15.64
C ILE A 216 17.47 -6.94 16.61
N GLU A 217 18.49 -7.77 16.41
CA GLU A 217 19.66 -7.84 17.28
C GLU A 217 20.38 -6.48 17.38
N GLN A 218 20.48 -5.74 16.27
CA GLN A 218 21.07 -4.40 16.21
C GLN A 218 20.18 -3.30 16.82
N GLY A 219 18.88 -3.56 16.97
CA GLY A 219 17.88 -2.64 17.49
C GLY A 219 17.66 -2.75 18.99
N ASN A 220 16.71 -1.98 19.51
CA ASN A 220 16.27 -1.96 20.91
C ASN A 220 14.82 -2.50 21.09
N ALA A 221 14.24 -3.07 20.04
CA ALA A 221 12.90 -3.64 20.03
C ALA A 221 12.84 -5.06 20.62
N THR A 222 11.62 -5.52 20.93
CA THR A 222 11.33 -6.90 21.28
C THR A 222 10.60 -7.57 20.11
N LEU A 223 11.17 -8.62 19.54
CA LEU A 223 10.53 -9.44 18.52
C LEU A 223 9.70 -10.56 19.16
N ILE A 224 8.49 -10.76 18.63
CA ILE A 224 7.61 -11.90 18.88
C ILE A 224 7.40 -12.59 17.53
N ALA A 225 7.89 -13.82 17.39
CA ALA A 225 7.87 -14.53 16.12
C ALA A 225 7.15 -15.88 16.24
N PRO A 226 6.37 -16.30 15.22
CA PRO A 226 5.69 -17.57 15.22
C PRO A 226 6.64 -18.73 14.87
N SER A 227 6.40 -19.87 15.50
CA SER A 227 6.99 -21.17 15.13
C SER A 227 5.93 -22.26 15.13
N GLN A 228 6.13 -23.29 14.32
CA GLN A 228 5.23 -24.46 14.28
C GLN A 228 5.47 -25.42 15.44
N GLU A 229 6.66 -25.36 16.05
CA GLU A 229 7.05 -26.16 17.20
C GLU A 229 7.52 -25.26 18.36
N PRO A 230 7.47 -25.72 19.61
CA PRO A 230 8.04 -24.99 20.73
C PRO A 230 9.56 -24.89 20.58
N LEU A 231 10.11 -23.69 20.80
CA LEU A 231 11.55 -23.41 20.74
C LEU A 231 12.07 -23.01 22.12
N ALA A 232 13.31 -23.38 22.42
CA ALA A 232 13.96 -22.98 23.65
C ALA A 232 14.28 -21.48 23.64
N HIS A 233 14.25 -20.83 24.81
CA HIS A 233 14.53 -19.40 24.92
C HIS A 233 15.97 -19.01 24.54
N ASP A 234 16.91 -19.95 24.65
CA ASP A 234 18.33 -19.80 24.35
C ASP A 234 18.72 -20.39 22.98
N SER A 235 17.74 -20.74 22.14
CA SER A 235 17.98 -21.20 20.77
C SER A 235 18.86 -20.22 20.00
N SER A 236 19.85 -20.77 19.29
CA SER A 236 20.79 -19.96 18.50
C SER A 236 20.09 -19.24 17.34
N ILE A 237 20.63 -18.10 16.88
CA ILE A 237 20.10 -17.38 15.71
C ILE A 237 19.99 -18.29 14.48
N SER A 238 20.94 -19.20 14.29
CA SER A 238 20.92 -20.18 13.19
C SER A 238 19.77 -21.16 13.32
N GLU A 239 19.49 -21.67 14.52
CA GLU A 239 18.34 -22.56 14.73
C GLU A 239 17.03 -21.79 14.50
N LEU A 240 16.93 -20.59 15.05
CA LEU A 240 15.76 -19.73 14.92
C LEU A 240 15.48 -19.38 13.45
N SER A 241 16.51 -19.06 12.66
CA SER A 241 16.30 -18.71 11.24
C SER A 241 15.70 -19.84 10.43
N HIS A 242 15.97 -21.11 10.77
CA HIS A 242 15.38 -22.27 10.10
C HIS A 242 13.95 -22.59 10.53
N LYS A 243 13.56 -22.25 11.77
CA LYS A 243 12.32 -22.74 12.39
C LYS A 243 11.22 -21.69 12.53
N LEU A 244 11.56 -20.42 12.39
CA LEU A 244 10.59 -19.32 12.47
C LEU A 244 9.85 -19.12 11.15
N GLY A 245 8.61 -18.66 11.27
CA GLY A 245 7.78 -18.25 10.13
C GLY A 245 6.41 -18.86 10.11
N ALA A 246 5.51 -18.15 9.42
CA ALA A 246 4.18 -18.61 9.09
C ALA A 246 3.79 -18.08 7.71
N ASN A 247 3.29 -18.95 6.84
CA ASN A 247 2.93 -18.59 5.48
C ASN A 247 1.50 -18.04 5.43
N LEU A 248 1.34 -16.75 5.10
CA LEU A 248 0.03 -16.11 4.99
C LEU A 248 -0.96 -16.84 4.08
N LEU A 249 -0.49 -17.56 3.05
CA LEU A 249 -1.36 -18.25 2.10
C LEU A 249 -1.83 -19.61 2.60
N THR A 250 -0.98 -20.37 3.30
CA THR A 250 -1.29 -21.75 3.73
C THR A 250 -1.60 -21.86 5.20
N GLN A 251 -1.27 -20.85 6.00
CA GLN A 251 -1.46 -20.79 7.45
C GLN A 251 -2.34 -19.60 7.89
N THR A 252 -3.24 -19.13 7.01
CA THR A 252 -4.16 -18.02 7.29
C THR A 252 -4.97 -18.21 8.60
N PRO A 253 -5.63 -19.38 8.84
CA PRO A 253 -6.39 -19.56 10.07
C PRO A 253 -5.52 -19.69 11.33
N GLU A 254 -4.34 -20.30 11.22
CA GLU A 254 -3.39 -20.41 12.33
C GLU A 254 -2.89 -19.04 12.77
N ILE A 255 -2.53 -18.17 11.82
CA ILE A 255 -2.09 -16.81 12.10
C ILE A 255 -3.23 -15.99 12.74
N ALA A 256 -4.45 -16.10 12.22
CA ALA A 256 -5.61 -15.39 12.76
C ALA A 256 -5.93 -15.84 14.20
N GLY A 257 -5.93 -17.15 14.46
CA GLY A 257 -6.12 -17.70 15.81
C GLY A 257 -5.03 -17.28 16.78
N TRP A 258 -3.77 -17.34 16.34
CA TRP A 258 -2.61 -16.95 17.15
C TRP A 258 -2.63 -15.48 17.57
N LEU A 259 -2.93 -14.57 16.63
CA LEU A 259 -3.06 -13.14 16.92
C LEU A 259 -4.25 -12.83 17.83
N ALA A 260 -5.39 -13.50 17.63
CA ALA A 260 -6.58 -13.30 18.46
C ALA A 260 -6.36 -13.72 19.93
N GLN A 261 -5.48 -14.70 20.18
CA GLN A 261 -5.13 -15.15 21.53
C GLN A 261 -4.18 -14.20 22.28
N MET A 262 -3.52 -13.26 21.60
CA MET A 262 -2.63 -12.31 22.25
C MET A 262 -3.42 -11.37 23.17
N PRO A 263 -3.02 -11.19 24.44
CA PRO A 263 -3.76 -10.32 25.37
C PRO A 263 -3.63 -8.83 25.02
N GLN A 264 -2.56 -8.43 24.33
CA GLN A 264 -2.26 -7.03 24.06
C GLN A 264 -3.09 -6.47 22.91
N ARG A 265 -3.29 -5.15 22.90
CA ARG A 265 -3.82 -4.42 21.75
C ARG A 265 -2.86 -4.57 20.56
N LEU A 266 -3.39 -4.81 19.36
CA LEU A 266 -2.58 -5.04 18.17
C LEU A 266 -2.71 -3.89 17.15
N HIS A 267 -1.58 -3.46 16.59
CA HIS A 267 -1.50 -2.50 15.49
C HIS A 267 -1.03 -3.24 14.24
N MET A 268 -1.94 -3.59 13.34
CA MET A 268 -1.71 -4.55 12.27
C MET A 268 -1.39 -3.89 10.92
N ALA A 269 -0.23 -4.19 10.34
CA ALA A 269 0.21 -3.65 9.07
C ALA A 269 0.16 -4.69 7.93
N ALA A 270 -0.65 -4.42 6.91
CA ALA A 270 -0.76 -5.26 5.71
C ALA A 270 0.24 -4.82 4.62
N ILE A 271 1.48 -5.30 4.71
CA ILE A 271 2.60 -4.85 3.87
C ILE A 271 3.23 -5.96 3.01
N ALA A 272 2.68 -7.18 3.08
CA ALA A 272 3.14 -8.31 2.28
C ALA A 272 2.81 -8.09 0.81
N TYR A 273 3.76 -8.43 -0.06
CA TYR A 273 3.66 -8.29 -1.50
C TYR A 273 4.18 -9.56 -2.19
N LEU A 274 3.49 -9.98 -3.24
CA LEU A 274 3.92 -11.04 -4.14
C LEU A 274 3.61 -10.61 -5.58
N ASP A 275 4.30 -11.16 -6.58
CA ASP A 275 4.04 -10.80 -7.98
C ASP A 275 2.78 -11.47 -8.54
N GLY A 276 2.08 -10.75 -9.41
CA GLY A 276 1.00 -11.29 -10.22
C GLY A 276 -0.24 -11.68 -9.41
N GLU A 277 -0.78 -12.88 -9.67
CA GLU A 277 -2.01 -13.36 -9.03
C GLU A 277 -1.84 -13.59 -7.52
N LYS A 278 -0.64 -14.01 -7.10
CA LYS A 278 -0.31 -14.21 -5.69
C LYS A 278 -0.45 -12.93 -4.85
N HIS A 279 -0.33 -11.75 -5.46
CA HIS A 279 -0.56 -10.49 -4.77
C HIS A 279 -1.99 -10.39 -4.23
N VAL A 280 -2.97 -10.77 -5.06
CA VAL A 280 -4.39 -10.72 -4.68
C VAL A 280 -4.65 -11.75 -3.57
N ARG A 281 -4.07 -12.95 -3.69
CA ARG A 281 -4.18 -13.99 -2.68
C ARG A 281 -3.60 -13.53 -1.34
N VAL A 282 -2.40 -12.95 -1.31
CA VAL A 282 -1.82 -12.48 -0.04
C VAL A 282 -2.59 -11.26 0.52
N ALA A 283 -3.13 -10.39 -0.34
CA ALA A 283 -4.01 -9.30 0.10
C ALA A 283 -5.30 -9.84 0.75
N MET A 284 -5.92 -10.87 0.17
CA MET A 284 -7.09 -11.54 0.75
C MET A 284 -6.76 -12.28 2.06
N ALA A 285 -5.59 -12.91 2.17
CA ALA A 285 -5.16 -13.54 3.42
C ALA A 285 -5.01 -12.50 4.55
N MET A 286 -4.31 -11.40 4.28
CA MET A 286 -4.17 -10.31 5.25
C MET A 286 -5.53 -9.70 5.61
N ASP A 287 -6.41 -9.50 4.63
CA ASP A 287 -7.76 -8.99 4.85
C ASP A 287 -8.60 -9.90 5.76
N ALA A 288 -8.59 -11.21 5.52
CA ALA A 288 -9.31 -12.19 6.33
C ALA A 288 -8.77 -12.27 7.77
N ILE A 289 -7.44 -12.26 7.93
CA ILE A 289 -6.81 -12.22 9.26
C ILE A 289 -7.18 -10.94 9.99
N MET A 290 -7.01 -9.78 9.34
CA MET A 290 -7.32 -8.48 9.94
C MET A 290 -8.79 -8.37 10.34
N GLN A 291 -9.70 -8.85 9.48
CA GLN A 291 -11.13 -8.88 9.81
C GLN A 291 -11.39 -9.71 11.05
N TYR A 292 -10.94 -10.97 11.07
CA TYR A 292 -11.16 -11.87 12.19
C TYR A 292 -10.58 -11.32 13.49
N VAL A 293 -9.34 -10.83 13.45
CA VAL A 293 -8.68 -10.25 14.64
C VAL A 293 -9.41 -8.99 15.10
N SER A 294 -9.90 -8.15 14.19
CA SER A 294 -10.64 -6.93 14.57
C SER A 294 -11.99 -7.25 15.22
N GLU A 295 -12.66 -8.34 14.79
CA GLU A 295 -13.88 -8.84 15.44
C GLU A 295 -13.61 -9.34 16.87
N GLN A 296 -12.46 -9.97 17.12
CA GLN A 296 -12.07 -10.45 18.45
C GLN A 296 -11.42 -9.36 19.33
N LYS A 297 -10.79 -8.37 18.72
CA LYS A 297 -10.02 -7.29 19.36
C LYS A 297 -10.43 -5.93 18.75
N PRO A 298 -11.61 -5.40 19.11
CA PRO A 298 -12.14 -4.16 18.51
C PRO A 298 -11.28 -2.92 18.76
N ASP A 299 -10.39 -2.96 19.75
CA ASP A 299 -9.44 -1.89 20.04
C ASP A 299 -8.23 -1.89 19.08
N SER A 300 -8.01 -2.95 18.30
CA SER A 300 -6.91 -3.04 17.33
C SER A 300 -6.98 -1.94 16.26
N SER A 301 -5.82 -1.57 15.71
CA SER A 301 -5.75 -0.64 14.57
C SER A 301 -5.22 -1.34 13.33
N LEU A 302 -5.59 -0.81 12.16
CA LEU A 302 -5.09 -1.30 10.86
C LEU A 302 -4.14 -0.29 10.23
N MET A 303 -3.14 -0.79 9.51
CA MET A 303 -2.23 0.01 8.71
C MET A 303 -2.09 -0.55 7.30
N PHE A 304 -2.16 0.36 6.32
CA PHE A 304 -1.99 0.03 4.91
C PHE A 304 -1.05 1.04 4.23
N MET A 305 -0.23 0.52 3.31
CA MET A 305 0.53 1.34 2.37
C MET A 305 -0.13 1.31 1.00
N CYS A 306 -0.80 2.42 0.68
CA CYS A 306 -1.38 2.65 -0.63
C CYS A 306 -0.27 2.85 -1.67
N THR A 307 -0.51 2.38 -2.88
CA THR A 307 0.41 2.59 -4.01
C THR A 307 0.19 3.97 -4.62
N PRO A 308 1.22 4.70 -5.06
CA PRO A 308 1.03 5.99 -5.73
C PRO A 308 0.51 5.79 -7.17
N THR A 309 0.60 4.57 -7.72
CA THR A 309 0.21 4.23 -9.10
C THR A 309 -1.21 3.63 -9.19
N ASP A 310 -2.15 4.19 -8.43
CA ASP A 310 -3.59 3.87 -8.51
C ASP A 310 -4.40 5.09 -8.97
N ILE A 311 -5.71 4.95 -9.03
CA ILE A 311 -6.64 6.03 -9.30
C ILE A 311 -7.25 6.49 -7.98
N TYR A 312 -7.12 7.78 -7.71
CA TYR A 312 -7.54 8.42 -6.47
C TYR A 312 -8.51 9.56 -6.75
N ALA A 313 -9.46 9.73 -5.84
CA ALA A 313 -10.11 11.02 -5.68
C ALA A 313 -9.07 11.97 -5.07
N VAL A 314 -9.02 13.21 -5.55
CA VAL A 314 -8.08 14.22 -5.05
C VAL A 314 -8.81 15.51 -4.72
N PRO A 315 -8.30 16.31 -3.77
CA PRO A 315 -8.90 17.59 -3.43
C PRO A 315 -8.87 18.59 -4.60
N LYS A 316 -9.76 19.59 -4.57
CA LYS A 316 -9.87 20.65 -5.58
C LYS A 316 -8.56 21.42 -5.79
N HIS A 317 -7.77 21.66 -4.73
CA HIS A 317 -6.53 22.46 -4.82
C HIS A 317 -5.50 21.82 -5.75
N ILE A 318 -5.51 20.49 -5.93
CA ILE A 318 -4.63 19.81 -6.92
C ILE A 318 -4.92 20.33 -8.34
N VAL A 319 -6.19 20.49 -8.70
CA VAL A 319 -6.58 21.02 -10.01
C VAL A 319 -6.16 22.49 -10.15
N GLU A 320 -6.30 23.27 -9.08
CA GLU A 320 -5.92 24.69 -9.05
C GLU A 320 -4.40 24.87 -9.18
N ASN A 321 -3.62 24.11 -8.43
CA ASN A 321 -2.16 24.06 -8.50
C ASN A 321 -1.67 23.70 -9.91
N CYS A 322 -2.28 22.70 -10.54
CA CYS A 322 -1.94 22.34 -11.92
C CYS A 322 -2.29 23.44 -12.93
N LYS A 323 -3.42 24.13 -12.76
CA LYS A 323 -3.79 25.28 -13.60
C LYS A 323 -2.80 26.42 -13.45
N GLN A 324 -2.36 26.72 -12.22
CA GLN A 324 -1.36 27.73 -11.93
C GLN A 324 -0.01 27.37 -12.59
N LYS A 325 0.53 26.18 -12.33
CA LYS A 325 1.79 25.71 -12.94
C LYS A 325 1.73 25.72 -14.47
N SER A 326 0.58 25.39 -15.08
CA SER A 326 0.41 25.46 -16.53
C SER A 326 0.45 26.89 -17.09
N ARG A 327 0.01 27.89 -16.32
CA ARG A 327 0.11 29.31 -16.70
C ARG A 327 1.56 29.79 -16.63
N GLU A 328 2.25 29.40 -15.56
CA GLU A 328 3.65 29.77 -15.27
C GLU A 328 4.68 29.11 -16.21
N ARG A 329 4.33 28.01 -16.89
CA ARG A 329 5.21 27.37 -17.89
C ARG A 329 5.70 28.35 -18.95
N SER A 330 7.01 28.33 -19.18
CA SER A 330 7.69 29.24 -20.10
C SER A 330 7.22 29.04 -21.54
N THR A 331 7.24 30.13 -22.33
CA THR A 331 6.87 30.11 -23.75
C THR A 331 7.76 29.16 -24.56
N ILE A 332 8.97 28.90 -24.09
CA ILE A 332 9.96 28.01 -24.70
C ILE A 332 9.58 26.54 -24.52
N GLU A 333 9.14 26.13 -23.32
CA GLU A 333 8.61 24.77 -23.07
C GLU A 333 7.34 24.49 -23.89
N LYS A 334 6.48 25.51 -24.06
CA LYS A 334 5.29 25.46 -24.93
C LYS A 334 5.67 25.32 -26.41
N LEU A 335 6.83 25.82 -26.83
CA LEU A 335 7.35 25.71 -28.20
C LEU A 335 8.03 24.36 -28.47
N LEU A 336 8.82 23.85 -27.53
CA LEU A 336 9.46 22.52 -27.64
C LEU A 336 8.41 21.40 -27.72
N ALA A 337 7.31 21.52 -26.98
CA ALA A 337 6.15 20.62 -27.08
C ALA A 337 5.40 20.71 -28.43
N LYS A 338 5.63 21.75 -29.25
CA LYS A 338 5.06 21.87 -30.60
C LYS A 338 5.97 21.31 -31.69
N GLY A 339 7.28 21.20 -31.44
CA GLY A 339 8.29 20.83 -32.45
C GLY A 339 8.42 19.32 -32.73
N VAL A 340 7.99 18.46 -31.80
CA VAL A 340 7.89 17.00 -32.05
C VAL A 340 6.52 16.72 -32.69
N SER A 341 6.44 15.80 -33.66
CA SER A 341 5.25 15.68 -34.52
C SER A 341 3.94 15.58 -33.71
N GLN A 342 2.99 16.50 -33.94
CA GLN A 342 1.75 16.61 -33.15
C GLN A 342 0.96 15.30 -33.05
N LEU A 343 1.12 14.40 -34.03
CA LEU A 343 0.51 13.07 -34.07
C LEU A 343 1.16 12.07 -33.10
N SER A 344 2.49 12.09 -32.96
CA SER A 344 3.19 11.20 -32.02
C SER A 344 3.02 11.68 -30.58
N ILE A 345 3.13 12.98 -30.32
CA ILE A 345 2.92 13.57 -29.00
C ILE A 345 1.53 13.25 -28.43
N ARG A 346 0.45 13.31 -29.23
CA ARG A 346 -0.91 13.04 -28.73
C ARG A 346 -1.11 11.60 -28.27
N HIS A 347 -0.30 10.65 -28.74
CA HIS A 347 -0.35 9.27 -28.27
C HIS A 347 0.41 9.08 -26.94
N PHE A 348 1.54 9.79 -26.77
CA PHE A 348 2.44 9.67 -25.61
C PHE A 348 2.23 10.72 -24.50
N LEU A 349 1.55 11.84 -24.74
CA LEU A 349 1.31 12.88 -23.73
C LEU A 349 -0.17 13.21 -23.66
N LYS A 350 -0.97 12.23 -23.21
CA LYS A 350 -2.39 12.44 -22.99
C LYS A 350 -2.57 13.32 -21.75
N PRO A 351 -3.29 14.45 -21.85
CA PRO A 351 -3.45 15.34 -20.73
C PRO A 351 -4.19 14.63 -19.60
N HIS A 352 -3.77 14.92 -18.38
CA HIS A 352 -4.49 14.48 -17.20
C HIS A 352 -5.85 15.20 -17.15
N SER A 353 -6.95 14.47 -16.90
CA SER A 353 -8.26 15.14 -16.72
C SER A 353 -8.20 16.09 -15.52
N ARG A 354 -8.82 17.25 -15.66
CA ARG A 354 -8.93 18.32 -14.64
C ARG A 354 -10.38 18.65 -14.32
N GLU A 355 -11.26 17.70 -14.60
CA GLU A 355 -12.68 17.78 -14.30
C GLU A 355 -12.91 17.74 -12.79
N LEU A 356 -13.75 18.65 -12.32
CA LEU A 356 -14.23 18.69 -10.95
C LEU A 356 -15.61 18.03 -10.91
N TYR A 357 -15.83 17.20 -9.92
CA TYR A 357 -17.07 16.50 -9.66
C TYR A 357 -17.62 16.99 -8.33
N HIS A 358 -18.86 17.45 -8.37
CA HIS A 358 -19.57 17.91 -7.18
C HIS A 358 -20.06 16.71 -6.36
N SER A 359 -19.79 16.73 -5.06
CA SER A 359 -20.23 15.72 -4.10
C SER A 359 -21.44 16.22 -3.30
N ASN A 360 -22.26 15.32 -2.78
CA ASN A 360 -23.42 15.65 -1.96
C ASN A 360 -23.09 16.35 -0.62
N ASN A 361 -21.82 16.42 -0.23
CA ASN A 361 -21.34 17.22 0.91
C ASN A 361 -21.10 18.71 0.57
N GLY A 362 -21.41 19.13 -0.65
CA GLY A 362 -21.23 20.51 -1.11
C GLY A 362 -19.81 20.88 -1.54
N LYS A 363 -18.87 19.92 -1.56
CA LYS A 363 -17.49 20.13 -2.01
C LYS A 363 -17.26 19.55 -3.42
N ASP A 364 -16.21 20.05 -4.07
CA ASP A 364 -15.77 19.52 -5.36
C ASP A 364 -14.49 18.69 -5.19
N TYR A 365 -14.44 17.56 -5.88
CA TYR A 365 -13.26 16.70 -5.94
C TYR A 365 -12.87 16.45 -7.38
N ALA A 366 -11.61 16.06 -7.62
CA ALA A 366 -11.16 15.60 -8.93
C ALA A 366 -10.72 14.14 -8.85
N ILE A 367 -10.32 13.58 -10.00
CA ILE A 367 -9.72 12.26 -10.06
C ILE A 367 -8.30 12.40 -10.60
N SER A 368 -7.33 11.87 -9.85
CA SER A 368 -5.98 11.61 -10.34
C SER A 368 -5.86 10.16 -10.80
N ASP A 369 -5.54 9.96 -12.07
CA ASP A 369 -5.38 8.64 -12.71
C ASP A 369 -3.89 8.37 -12.95
N CYS A 370 -3.26 7.82 -11.91
CA CYS A 370 -1.84 7.48 -11.88
C CYS A 370 -1.56 6.01 -12.21
N LEU A 371 -2.59 5.30 -12.71
CA LEU A 371 -2.53 3.86 -12.91
C LEU A 371 -1.54 3.48 -14.03
N VAL A 372 -0.64 2.55 -13.71
CA VAL A 372 0.37 1.98 -14.61
C VAL A 372 -0.13 0.65 -15.17
N ILE A 373 -0.39 0.60 -16.48
CA ILE A 373 -1.05 -0.56 -17.11
C ILE A 373 -0.21 -1.84 -16.95
N GLU A 374 1.11 -1.70 -17.00
CA GLU A 374 2.11 -2.75 -16.93
C GLU A 374 2.07 -3.52 -15.59
N GLN A 375 1.58 -2.91 -14.51
CA GLN A 375 1.37 -3.61 -13.22
C GLN A 375 0.20 -4.60 -13.29
N GLY A 376 -0.76 -4.35 -14.18
CA GLY A 376 -1.86 -5.25 -14.49
C GLY A 376 -3.04 -5.21 -13.50
N PRO A 377 -4.18 -5.84 -13.89
CA PRO A 377 -5.43 -5.78 -13.11
C PRO A 377 -5.34 -6.47 -11.74
N ASN A 378 -4.48 -7.49 -11.59
CA ASN A 378 -4.31 -8.18 -10.30
C ASN A 378 -3.63 -7.27 -9.27
N TYR A 379 -2.64 -6.49 -9.68
CA TYR A 379 -2.01 -5.51 -8.79
C TYR A 379 -3.02 -4.43 -8.35
N ALA A 380 -3.79 -3.89 -9.31
CA ALA A 380 -4.83 -2.91 -9.02
C ALA A 380 -5.90 -3.46 -8.06
N LEU A 381 -6.35 -4.71 -8.28
CA LEU A 381 -7.32 -5.37 -7.40
C LEU A 381 -6.77 -5.58 -5.99
N ALA A 382 -5.54 -6.10 -5.86
CA ALA A 382 -4.90 -6.31 -4.55
C ALA A 382 -4.81 -5.01 -3.74
N LYS A 383 -4.38 -3.91 -4.38
CA LYS A 383 -4.32 -2.58 -3.75
C LYS A 383 -5.70 -2.00 -3.44
N ARG A 384 -6.71 -2.29 -4.27
CA ARG A 384 -8.08 -1.86 -4.03
C ARG A 384 -8.73 -2.59 -2.85
N ILE A 385 -8.46 -3.88 -2.66
CA ILE A 385 -8.89 -4.65 -1.49
C ILE A 385 -8.38 -4.00 -0.19
N GLN A 386 -7.10 -3.60 -0.16
CA GLN A 386 -6.51 -2.90 1.00
C GLN A 386 -7.22 -1.57 1.29
N GLN A 387 -7.50 -0.75 0.27
CA GLN A 387 -8.26 0.50 0.44
C GLN A 387 -9.69 0.24 0.92
N TRP A 388 -10.37 -0.76 0.37
CA TRP A 388 -11.73 -1.10 0.78
C TRP A 388 -11.80 -1.53 2.24
N ARG A 389 -10.83 -2.34 2.71
CA ARG A 389 -10.76 -2.72 4.12
C ARG A 389 -10.58 -1.51 5.02
N ALA A 390 -9.68 -0.61 4.64
CA ALA A 390 -9.44 0.62 5.39
C ALA A 390 -10.70 1.49 5.50
N ILE A 391 -11.39 1.74 4.39
CA ILE A 391 -12.64 2.51 4.38
C ILE A 391 -13.72 1.83 5.25
N MET A 392 -13.91 0.52 5.08
CA MET A 392 -14.93 -0.22 5.82
C MET A 392 -14.65 -0.25 7.32
N ALA A 393 -13.39 -0.50 7.72
CA ALA A 393 -12.97 -0.51 9.12
C ALA A 393 -13.11 0.87 9.76
N ARG A 394 -12.74 1.93 9.04
CA ARG A 394 -12.87 3.32 9.53
C ARG A 394 -14.32 3.73 9.74
N GLU A 395 -15.21 3.34 8.83
CA GLU A 395 -16.66 3.57 8.95
C GLU A 395 -17.25 2.79 10.14
N GLN A 396 -16.69 1.61 10.44
CA GLN A 396 -17.08 0.77 11.57
C GLN A 396 -16.46 1.20 12.91
N GLY A 397 -15.80 2.36 12.96
CA GLY A 397 -15.25 2.93 14.19
C GLY A 397 -13.88 2.38 14.59
N GLN A 398 -13.16 1.73 13.69
CA GLN A 398 -11.79 1.27 13.95
C GLN A 398 -10.76 2.35 13.60
N HIS A 399 -9.63 2.36 14.32
CA HIS A 399 -8.48 3.21 13.99
C HIS A 399 -7.75 2.66 12.76
N VAL A 400 -7.60 3.49 11.72
CA VAL A 400 -7.01 3.08 10.43
C VAL A 400 -5.96 4.08 9.95
N CYS A 401 -4.69 3.66 9.95
CA CYS A 401 -3.56 4.41 9.42
C CYS A 401 -3.33 4.00 7.95
N ILE A 402 -3.84 4.75 6.98
CA ILE A 402 -3.69 4.44 5.56
C ILE A 402 -3.08 5.63 4.84
N ASN A 403 -1.88 5.44 4.31
CA ASN A 403 -1.13 6.51 3.66
C ASN A 403 -0.64 6.06 2.28
N ILE A 404 -0.62 6.99 1.34
CA ILE A 404 -0.03 6.76 0.02
C ILE A 404 1.48 6.80 0.18
N ALA A 405 2.12 5.65 -0.06
CA ALA A 405 3.56 5.56 -0.10
C ALA A 405 4.09 6.15 -1.42
N PRO A 406 5.26 6.79 -1.41
CA PRO A 406 5.88 7.29 -2.63
C PRO A 406 6.23 6.15 -3.60
N SER A 407 6.58 6.54 -4.83
CA SER A 407 7.12 5.56 -5.79
C SER A 407 8.52 5.18 -5.35
N THR A 408 8.76 3.89 -5.10
CA THR A 408 10.02 3.43 -4.51
C THR A 408 10.81 2.54 -5.46
N THR A 409 12.12 2.79 -5.59
CA THR A 409 13.05 2.00 -6.43
C THR A 409 13.44 0.66 -5.79
N THR A 410 12.46 -0.10 -5.30
CA THR A 410 12.68 -1.44 -4.72
C THR A 410 13.19 -2.42 -5.77
N HIS A 411 13.82 -3.52 -5.33
CA HIS A 411 14.19 -4.62 -6.23
C HIS A 411 12.98 -5.17 -7.02
N SER A 412 11.81 -5.23 -6.37
CA SER A 412 10.57 -5.73 -7.00
C SER A 412 10.12 -4.90 -8.21
N VAL A 413 10.43 -3.61 -8.23
CA VAL A 413 10.12 -2.68 -9.33
C VAL A 413 11.27 -2.64 -10.34
N THR A 414 12.50 -2.50 -9.85
CA THR A 414 13.69 -2.29 -10.69
C THR A 414 14.13 -3.54 -11.46
N LYS A 415 13.66 -4.74 -11.08
CA LYS A 415 13.83 -5.97 -11.88
C LYS A 415 13.14 -5.90 -13.24
N ASN A 416 12.14 -5.04 -13.43
CA ASN A 416 11.53 -4.77 -14.73
C ASN A 416 12.31 -3.64 -15.42
N PRO A 417 13.01 -3.88 -16.54
CA PRO A 417 13.87 -2.88 -17.18
C PRO A 417 13.12 -1.62 -17.63
N LEU A 418 11.86 -1.78 -18.07
CA LEU A 418 11.04 -0.65 -18.51
C LEU A 418 10.67 0.26 -17.33
N LEU A 419 10.26 -0.34 -16.21
CA LEU A 419 9.92 0.43 -15.00
C LEU A 419 11.17 1.08 -14.40
N ARG A 420 12.30 0.37 -14.33
CA ARG A 420 13.58 0.95 -13.89
C ARG A 420 13.93 2.19 -14.71
N ALA A 421 13.93 2.07 -16.03
CA ALA A 421 14.23 3.19 -16.92
C ALA A 421 13.24 4.35 -16.75
N ALA A 422 11.95 4.06 -16.60
CA ALA A 422 10.93 5.07 -16.38
C ALA A 422 11.13 5.82 -15.06
N PHE A 423 11.50 5.13 -13.99
CA PHE A 423 11.81 5.74 -12.69
C PHE A 423 13.03 6.67 -12.81
N ASN A 424 14.07 6.25 -13.53
CA ASN A 424 15.24 7.10 -13.77
C ASN A 424 14.88 8.39 -14.54
N GLY A 425 13.88 8.33 -15.44
CA GLY A 425 13.37 9.49 -16.19
C GLY A 425 12.21 10.24 -15.54
N ALA A 426 11.73 9.83 -14.36
CA ALA A 426 10.49 10.36 -13.76
C ALA A 426 10.57 11.86 -13.42
N HIS A 427 11.76 12.35 -13.07
CA HIS A 427 12.02 13.76 -12.77
C HIS A 427 11.67 14.71 -13.94
N LEU A 428 11.70 14.24 -15.19
CA LEU A 428 11.25 15.02 -16.36
C LEU A 428 9.77 15.44 -16.27
N PHE A 429 8.99 14.69 -15.48
CA PHE A 429 7.57 14.93 -15.26
C PHE A 429 7.27 15.47 -13.87
N ASN A 430 8.29 15.97 -13.15
CA ASN A 430 8.24 16.38 -11.75
C ASN A 430 7.71 15.28 -10.83
N VAL A 431 8.07 14.03 -11.15
CA VAL A 431 7.74 12.86 -10.32
C VAL A 431 9.01 12.40 -9.61
N GLU A 432 8.93 12.31 -8.28
CA GLU A 432 10.02 11.88 -7.42
C GLU A 432 9.92 10.38 -7.16
N ALA A 433 11.00 9.67 -7.45
CA ALA A 433 11.17 8.26 -7.11
C ALA A 433 12.15 8.14 -5.94
N PHE A 434 11.66 7.61 -4.83
CA PHE A 434 12.39 7.54 -3.56
C PHE A 434 13.16 6.22 -3.44
N GLN A 435 14.27 6.25 -2.70
CA GLN A 435 14.95 5.02 -2.29
C GLN A 435 14.13 4.29 -1.21
N PRO A 436 14.28 2.96 -1.08
CA PRO A 436 13.60 2.19 -0.04
C PRO A 436 13.81 2.76 1.36
N GLU A 437 15.03 3.14 1.73
CA GLU A 437 15.33 3.64 3.07
C GLU A 437 14.60 4.95 3.37
N THR A 438 14.45 5.83 2.37
CA THR A 438 13.66 7.05 2.46
C THR A 438 12.18 6.75 2.64
N THR A 439 11.65 5.81 1.84
CA THR A 439 10.25 5.37 1.93
C THR A 439 9.96 4.79 3.31
N ASN A 440 10.83 3.93 3.83
CA ASN A 440 10.66 3.29 5.12
C ASN A 440 10.64 4.33 6.25
N ALA A 441 11.49 5.36 6.17
CA ALA A 441 11.54 6.44 7.16
C ALA A 441 10.27 7.28 7.16
N LEU A 442 9.76 7.64 5.97
CA LEU A 442 8.54 8.42 5.80
C LEU A 442 7.32 7.62 6.27
N MET A 443 7.16 6.39 5.80
CA MET A 443 5.96 5.59 6.09
C MET A 443 5.92 5.11 7.55
N ALA A 444 7.07 4.85 8.17
CA ALA A 444 7.13 4.57 9.61
C ALA A 444 6.70 5.82 10.42
N ALA A 445 7.19 7.01 10.07
CA ALA A 445 6.78 8.25 10.73
C ALA A 445 5.28 8.53 10.57
N MET A 446 4.71 8.36 9.38
CA MET A 446 3.27 8.52 9.16
C MET A 446 2.44 7.56 9.99
N TRP A 447 2.87 6.30 10.13
CA TRP A 447 2.16 5.34 10.99
C TRP A 447 2.16 5.79 12.46
N ILE A 448 3.30 6.26 12.96
CA ILE A 448 3.40 6.71 14.37
C ILE A 448 2.61 8.01 14.59
N HIS A 449 2.69 8.95 13.66
CA HIS A 449 1.85 10.14 13.64
C HIS A 449 0.38 9.76 13.80
N ASP A 450 -0.12 8.88 12.93
CA ASP A 450 -1.54 8.53 12.91
C ASP A 450 -1.99 7.86 14.22
N LEU A 451 -1.13 7.03 14.82
CA LEU A 451 -1.42 6.36 16.09
C LEU A 451 -1.34 7.28 17.31
N ARG A 452 -0.43 8.26 17.32
CA ARG A 452 -0.13 9.09 18.49
C ARG A 452 -0.88 10.42 18.48
N ASN A 453 -1.15 10.98 17.31
CA ASN A 453 -1.84 12.25 17.19
C ASN A 453 -3.35 12.06 17.39
N PRO A 454 -3.94 12.60 18.49
CA PRO A 454 -5.38 12.46 18.74
C PRO A 454 -6.24 13.13 17.67
N LYS A 455 -5.69 14.10 16.91
CA LYS A 455 -6.36 14.84 15.84
C LYS A 455 -6.20 14.21 14.45
N ALA A 456 -5.39 13.16 14.30
CA ALA A 456 -5.23 12.48 13.02
C ALA A 456 -6.56 11.91 12.52
N LEU A 457 -6.83 12.01 11.22
CA LEU A 457 -8.06 11.47 10.61
C LEU A 457 -8.15 9.93 10.68
N ALA A 458 -7.01 9.27 10.94
CA ALA A 458 -6.91 7.85 11.24
C ALA A 458 -7.71 7.45 12.50
N ASN A 459 -7.86 8.37 13.47
CA ASN A 459 -8.66 8.16 14.68
C ASN A 459 -10.16 8.23 14.34
N PRO A 460 -10.95 7.19 14.66
CA PRO A 460 -12.36 7.10 14.29
C PRO A 460 -13.24 8.22 14.87
N ASN A 461 -12.81 8.81 15.98
CA ASN A 461 -13.55 9.87 16.67
C ASN A 461 -13.47 11.24 15.96
N ASN A 462 -12.54 11.40 15.02
CA ASN A 462 -12.44 12.62 14.21
C ASN A 462 -13.36 12.52 12.99
N GLN A 463 -14.01 13.62 12.62
CA GLN A 463 -14.94 13.62 11.49
C GLN A 463 -14.19 13.74 10.16
N LEU A 464 -14.59 12.93 9.17
CA LEU A 464 -14.20 13.11 7.77
C LEU A 464 -15.27 13.94 7.08
N ASP A 465 -14.88 14.89 6.24
CA ASP A 465 -15.84 15.61 5.39
C ASP A 465 -16.39 14.68 4.30
N HIS A 466 -15.59 13.71 3.88
CA HIS A 466 -15.95 12.67 2.91
C HIS A 466 -15.11 11.42 3.17
N PRO A 467 -15.62 10.17 3.08
CA PRO A 467 -14.83 8.99 3.43
C PRO A 467 -13.54 8.80 2.61
N LEU A 468 -13.52 9.27 1.36
CA LEU A 468 -12.30 9.26 0.53
C LEU A 468 -11.19 10.20 1.01
N GLU A 469 -11.49 11.14 1.91
CA GLU A 469 -10.47 11.98 2.56
C GLU A 469 -9.47 11.15 3.35
N LEU A 470 -9.89 9.98 3.87
CA LEU A 470 -9.01 9.01 4.51
C LEU A 470 -7.83 8.59 3.60
N LEU A 471 -8.01 8.61 2.28
CA LEU A 471 -6.96 8.29 1.29
C LEU A 471 -6.21 9.54 0.80
N MET A 472 -6.81 10.73 0.93
CA MET A 472 -6.25 12.00 0.46
C MET A 472 -5.31 12.62 1.48
N ASN A 473 -5.68 12.55 2.77
CA ASN A 473 -4.92 13.09 3.87
C ASN A 473 -3.60 12.32 4.03
N GLY A 474 -2.51 13.02 4.30
CA GLY A 474 -1.19 12.40 4.48
C GLY A 474 -0.60 11.79 3.21
N ALA A 475 -1.11 12.12 2.01
CA ALA A 475 -0.64 11.52 0.78
C ALA A 475 0.77 11.98 0.38
N ASN A 476 1.68 11.01 0.17
CA ASN A 476 2.91 11.20 -0.59
C ASN A 476 2.79 10.48 -1.94
N HIS A 477 2.29 11.20 -2.93
CA HIS A 477 2.09 10.67 -4.28
C HIS A 477 3.29 10.92 -5.20
N GLY A 478 4.44 11.34 -4.66
CA GLY A 478 5.68 11.58 -5.41
C GLY A 478 5.51 12.56 -6.57
N GLY A 479 4.58 13.52 -6.49
CA GLY A 479 4.29 14.45 -7.60
C GLY A 479 3.30 13.97 -8.66
N MET A 480 2.89 12.69 -8.63
CA MET A 480 2.03 12.12 -9.69
C MET A 480 0.66 12.79 -9.81
N TRP A 481 0.05 13.27 -8.72
CA TRP A 481 -1.24 13.98 -8.79
C TRP A 481 -1.14 15.35 -9.48
N ASN A 482 0.02 15.97 -9.36
CA ASN A 482 0.34 17.26 -9.96
C ASN A 482 0.86 17.13 -11.41
N ALA A 483 1.13 15.91 -11.88
CA ALA A 483 1.68 15.66 -13.21
C ALA A 483 0.71 16.12 -14.32
N ALA A 484 1.23 16.79 -15.35
CA ALA A 484 0.40 17.37 -16.41
C ALA A 484 -0.25 16.33 -17.35
N TYR A 485 0.38 15.16 -17.45
CA TYR A 485 0.00 14.08 -18.36
C TYR A 485 -0.28 12.81 -17.57
N LEU A 486 -1.08 11.92 -18.16
CA LEU A 486 -1.31 10.59 -17.59
C LEU A 486 0.03 9.83 -17.49
N VAL A 487 0.30 9.25 -16.31
CA VAL A 487 1.55 8.53 -16.04
C VAL A 487 1.82 7.47 -17.11
N ARG A 488 0.82 6.64 -17.43
CA ARG A 488 0.90 5.60 -18.48
C ARG A 488 1.22 6.11 -19.88
N SER A 489 0.89 7.36 -20.22
CA SER A 489 1.26 7.90 -21.54
C SER A 489 2.71 8.41 -21.51
N ALA A 490 3.10 9.05 -20.40
CA ALA A 490 4.44 9.61 -20.22
C ALA A 490 5.53 8.55 -19.98
N LEU A 491 5.16 7.38 -19.44
CA LEU A 491 6.08 6.33 -19.00
C LEU A 491 7.04 5.83 -20.11
N PRO A 492 6.60 5.53 -21.35
CA PRO A 492 7.52 5.18 -22.44
C PRO A 492 8.54 6.27 -22.75
N PHE A 493 8.15 7.55 -22.67
CA PHE A 493 9.07 8.67 -22.92
C PHE A 493 10.08 8.81 -21.77
N ALA A 494 9.62 8.69 -20.52
CA ALA A 494 10.49 8.65 -19.35
C ALA A 494 11.51 7.50 -19.46
N ALA A 495 11.07 6.32 -19.90
CA ALA A 495 11.94 5.16 -20.07
C ALA A 495 13.01 5.37 -21.16
N ILE A 496 12.65 5.92 -22.32
CA ILE A 496 13.62 6.24 -23.37
C ILE A 496 14.68 7.22 -22.85
N TYR A 497 14.25 8.28 -22.16
CA TYR A 497 15.18 9.24 -21.59
C TYR A 497 16.08 8.62 -20.51
N GLY A 498 15.50 7.84 -19.58
CA GLY A 498 16.25 7.15 -18.54
C GLY A 498 17.32 6.21 -19.10
N LEU A 499 17.02 5.48 -20.19
CA LEU A 499 18.01 4.65 -20.88
C LEU A 499 19.15 5.46 -21.50
N VAL A 500 18.88 6.65 -22.02
CA VAL A 500 19.92 7.55 -22.58
C VAL A 500 20.77 8.13 -21.45
N ALA A 501 20.16 8.59 -20.36
CA ALA A 501 20.86 9.15 -19.20
C ALA A 501 21.74 8.10 -18.49
N ASP A 502 21.29 6.85 -18.39
CA ASP A 502 22.09 5.74 -17.84
C ASP A 502 23.33 5.43 -18.70
N LYS A 503 23.21 5.55 -20.04
CA LYS A 503 24.30 5.25 -20.98
C LYS A 503 25.26 6.42 -21.19
N PHE A 504 24.77 7.65 -21.03
CA PHE A 504 25.53 8.88 -21.17
C PHE A 504 25.25 9.77 -19.96
N PRO A 505 25.88 9.50 -18.80
CA PRO A 505 25.74 10.37 -17.65
C PRO A 505 26.29 11.75 -18.01
N LEU A 506 25.39 12.69 -18.30
CA LEU A 506 25.74 14.10 -18.42
C LEU A 506 26.32 14.49 -17.05
N ASN A 507 27.60 14.86 -17.02
CA ASN A 507 28.32 15.27 -15.82
C ASN A 507 27.44 16.21 -14.97
N LYS A 508 26.96 15.69 -13.82
CA LYS A 508 26.32 16.51 -12.80
C LYS A 508 27.43 17.34 -12.14
N LYS A 509 27.43 18.65 -12.40
CA LYS A 509 28.10 19.62 -11.54
C LYS A 509 27.23 19.90 -10.33
#